data_AF-A0A9W3CZN9-F1
#
_entry.id   AF-A0A9W3CZN9-F1
#
_cell.length_a   1.000
_cell.length_b   1.000
_cell.length_c   1.000
_cell.angle_alpha   90.00
_cell.angle_beta   90.00
_cell.angle_gamma   90.00
#
_symmetry.space_group_name_H-M   'P 1'
#
loop_
_entity.id
_entity.type
_entity.pdbx_description
1 polymer ?
#
loop_
_entity_poly.entity_id
_entity_poly.type
_entity_poly.pdbx_seq_one_letter_code
_entity_poly.pdbx_strand_id
1 'polypeptide(L)'
;MIDPLNNRLFMDFKNIHAIPHMSHKERNYPIDTIGVVFNTEARFDDPARPRMIFYIRDNIDSQIKCVATGKQAYAFRDGLENVEGGQVIVALKMWKVCKSWNLFEAPDLWLQTEGGLSDFRFNPRLTEVEDFRQSLLNSDPYVQKYGIEGLV
;
A
#
# COMPACT_ATOMS: atom_id res chain seq x y z
N MET A 1 15.52 -30.04 5.96
CA MET A 1 15.42 -29.18 7.17
C MET A 1 15.05 -27.80 6.68
N ILE A 2 13.79 -27.39 6.82
CA ILE A 2 13.29 -26.10 6.35
C ILE A 2 13.66 -25.07 7.43
N ASP A 3 14.36 -24.02 7.03
CA ASP A 3 14.77 -22.93 7.93
C ASP A 3 13.53 -22.17 8.46
N PRO A 4 13.27 -22.14 9.78
CA PRO A 4 12.15 -21.41 10.36
C PRO A 4 12.23 -19.89 10.15
N LEU A 5 13.40 -19.37 9.74
CA LEU A 5 13.62 -17.94 9.47
C LEU A 5 13.34 -17.51 8.02
N ASN A 6 12.99 -18.44 7.12
CA ASN A 6 12.56 -18.08 5.76
C ASN A 6 11.12 -17.51 5.73
N ASN A 7 10.44 -17.42 6.88
CA ASN A 7 9.12 -16.80 7.08
C ASN A 7 9.11 -15.26 6.94
N ARG A 8 10.22 -14.61 6.58
CA ARG A 8 10.22 -13.16 6.31
C ARG A 8 9.62 -12.79 4.95
N LEU A 9 9.44 -13.75 4.03
CA LEU A 9 8.96 -13.52 2.67
C LEU A 9 7.48 -13.84 2.44
N PHE A 10 6.79 -14.52 3.36
CA PHE A 10 5.38 -14.82 3.18
C PHE A 10 4.55 -13.55 3.36
N MET A 11 3.98 -13.05 2.27
CA MET A 11 2.98 -11.99 2.26
C MET A 11 1.66 -12.59 1.74
N ASP A 12 0.57 -12.42 2.47
CA ASP A 12 -0.78 -12.87 2.07
C ASP A 12 -1.57 -11.65 1.59
N PHE A 13 -1.35 -11.29 0.33
CA PHE A 13 -1.90 -10.08 -0.26
C PHE A 13 -3.41 -10.15 -0.38
N LYS A 14 -4.08 -9.14 0.18
CA LYS A 14 -5.50 -8.89 0.02
C LYS A 14 -5.71 -7.86 -1.08
N ASN A 15 -6.71 -8.10 -1.93
CA ASN A 15 -7.10 -7.14 -2.95
C ASN A 15 -7.74 -5.90 -2.33
N ILE A 16 -7.45 -4.72 -2.87
CA ILE A 16 -7.94 -3.44 -2.34
C ILE A 16 -9.47 -3.38 -2.35
N HIS A 17 -10.11 -3.79 -3.44
CA HIS A 17 -11.58 -3.88 -3.52
C HIS A 17 -12.23 -4.82 -2.50
N ALA A 18 -11.50 -5.79 -1.95
CA ALA A 18 -12.04 -6.71 -0.95
C ALA A 18 -12.01 -6.10 0.48
N ILE A 19 -11.15 -5.13 0.75
CA ILE A 19 -10.92 -4.56 2.10
C ILE A 19 -12.20 -3.96 2.71
N PRO A 20 -13.02 -3.18 1.98
CA PRO A 20 -14.29 -2.65 2.52
C PRO A 20 -15.29 -3.73 2.93
N HIS A 21 -15.22 -4.91 2.31
CA HIS A 21 -16.15 -6.02 2.53
C HIS A 21 -15.66 -7.05 3.55
N MET A 22 -14.45 -6.89 4.08
CA MET A 22 -13.92 -7.76 5.13
C MET A 22 -14.80 -7.74 6.37
N SER A 23 -14.96 -8.91 7.00
CA SER A 23 -15.62 -9.01 8.29
C SER A 23 -14.89 -8.20 9.35
N HIS A 24 -15.59 -7.88 10.44
CA HIS A 24 -14.97 -7.21 11.59
C HIS A 24 -13.79 -8.02 12.16
N LYS A 25 -13.89 -9.35 12.16
CA LYS A 25 -12.83 -10.23 12.68
C LYS A 25 -11.57 -10.16 11.82
N GLU A 26 -11.73 -10.13 10.49
CA GLU A 26 -10.60 -10.04 9.56
C GLU A 26 -9.88 -8.69 9.67
N ARG A 27 -10.63 -7.60 9.79
CA ARG A 27 -10.07 -6.24 9.92
C ARG A 27 -9.30 -6.00 11.22
N ASN A 28 -9.49 -6.85 12.23
CA ASN A 28 -8.74 -6.75 13.48
C ASN A 28 -7.30 -7.26 13.37
N TYR A 29 -6.96 -7.95 12.28
CA TYR A 29 -5.61 -8.40 12.02
C TYR A 29 -4.94 -7.52 10.96
N PRO A 30 -3.63 -7.25 11.10
CA PRO A 30 -2.88 -6.59 10.04
C PRO A 30 -2.95 -7.38 8.75
N ILE A 31 -3.04 -6.68 7.62
CA ILE A 31 -3.11 -7.28 6.29
C ILE A 31 -1.88 -6.92 5.47
N ASP A 32 -1.62 -7.74 4.46
CA ASP A 32 -0.70 -7.41 3.38
C ASP A 32 -1.52 -6.99 2.15
N THR A 33 -1.05 -6.02 1.38
CA THR A 33 -1.73 -5.58 0.14
C THR A 33 -0.72 -5.04 -0.85
N ILE A 34 -1.06 -5.05 -2.14
CA ILE A 34 -0.29 -4.41 -3.20
C ILE A 34 -1.16 -3.35 -3.87
N GLY A 35 -0.54 -2.26 -4.32
CA GLY A 35 -1.20 -1.31 -5.21
C GLY A 35 -0.24 -0.31 -5.82
N VAL A 36 -0.75 0.47 -6.77
CA VAL A 36 -0.02 1.59 -7.37
C VAL A 36 -0.21 2.83 -6.51
N VAL A 37 0.90 3.46 -6.10
CA VAL A 37 0.91 4.67 -5.28
C VAL A 37 0.50 5.89 -6.08
N PHE A 38 -0.35 6.75 -5.49
CA PHE A 38 -0.70 8.06 -6.02
C PHE A 38 -1.13 9.03 -4.91
N ASN A 39 -1.31 10.31 -5.25
CA ASN A 39 -1.79 11.38 -4.35
C ASN A 39 -1.11 11.37 -2.97
N THR A 40 0.21 11.53 -2.96
CA THR A 40 1.00 11.55 -1.72
C THR A 40 0.99 12.92 -1.06
N GLU A 41 0.84 12.96 0.26
CA GLU A 41 0.88 14.15 1.09
C GLU A 41 1.80 13.91 2.31
N ALA A 42 2.92 14.64 2.33
CA ALA A 42 3.90 14.63 3.40
C ALA A 42 3.51 15.61 4.51
N ARG A 43 3.36 15.13 5.75
CA ARG A 43 3.07 15.95 6.95
C ARG A 43 4.11 15.70 8.03
N PHE A 44 5.18 16.50 7.98
CA PHE A 44 6.34 16.42 8.85
C PHE A 44 6.54 17.69 9.71
N ASP A 45 5.50 18.52 9.79
CA ASP A 45 5.45 19.76 10.56
C ASP A 45 5.51 19.54 12.08
N ASP A 46 4.95 18.43 12.56
CA ASP A 46 5.10 17.95 13.94
C ASP A 46 6.10 16.77 13.99
N PRO A 47 7.35 16.99 14.45
CA PRO A 47 8.37 15.94 14.54
C PRO A 47 8.01 14.82 15.52
N ALA A 48 7.10 15.06 16.47
CA ALA A 48 6.64 14.02 17.39
C ALA A 48 5.63 13.08 16.71
N ARG A 49 4.97 13.53 15.63
CA ARG A 49 3.90 12.80 14.94
C ARG A 49 4.02 12.90 13.41
N PRO A 50 5.17 12.53 12.84
CA PRO A 50 5.36 12.58 11.39
C PRO A 50 4.40 11.60 10.70
N ARG A 51 3.79 12.05 9.61
CA ARG A 51 2.83 11.29 8.82
C ARG A 51 3.13 11.43 7.33
N MET A 52 3.03 10.32 6.63
CA MET A 52 3.01 10.29 5.17
C MET A 52 1.70 9.66 4.75
N ILE A 53 0.84 10.45 4.11
CA ILE A 53 -0.45 10.02 3.60
C ILE A 53 -0.28 9.75 2.11
N PHE A 54 -0.84 8.65 1.63
CA PHE A 54 -0.84 8.32 0.21
C PHE A 54 -2.04 7.45 -0.10
N TYR A 55 -2.34 7.27 -1.38
CA TYR A 55 -3.37 6.34 -1.83
C TYR A 55 -2.71 5.22 -2.63
N ILE A 56 -3.31 4.04 -2.54
CA ILE A 56 -2.99 2.94 -3.44
C ILE A 56 -4.25 2.51 -4.17
N ARG A 57 -4.08 2.12 -5.43
CA ARG A 57 -5.16 1.53 -6.24
C ARG A 57 -4.78 0.15 -6.78
N ASP A 58 -5.80 -0.67 -7.00
CA ASP A 58 -5.64 -1.95 -7.70
C ASP A 58 -5.90 -1.81 -9.21
N ASN A 59 -5.92 -2.96 -9.91
CA ASN A 59 -6.13 -3.09 -11.35
C ASN A 59 -7.57 -2.82 -11.81
N ILE A 60 -8.52 -2.64 -10.90
CA ILE A 60 -9.91 -2.29 -11.21
C ILE A 60 -10.28 -0.91 -10.66
N ASP A 61 -9.27 -0.08 -10.41
CA ASP A 61 -9.36 1.29 -9.87
C ASP A 61 -10.04 1.40 -8.50
N SER A 62 -10.09 0.31 -7.72
CA SER A 62 -10.45 0.41 -6.31
C SER A 62 -9.29 1.00 -5.55
N GLN A 63 -9.58 2.02 -4.75
CA GLN A 63 -8.58 2.81 -4.04
C GLN A 63 -8.76 2.73 -2.53
N ILE A 64 -7.64 2.78 -1.80
CA ILE A 64 -7.64 2.91 -0.35
C ILE A 64 -6.58 3.90 0.10
N LYS A 65 -6.93 4.69 1.11
CA LYS A 65 -6.01 5.61 1.77
C LYS A 65 -5.04 4.82 2.66
N CYS A 66 -3.79 5.24 2.67
CA CYS A 66 -2.73 4.68 3.50
C CYS A 66 -2.05 5.79 4.29
N VAL A 67 -1.68 5.49 5.54
CA VAL A 67 -1.03 6.42 6.45
C VAL A 67 0.18 5.75 7.09
N ALA A 68 1.38 6.09 6.62
CA ALA A 68 2.61 5.76 7.32
C ALA A 68 2.86 6.76 8.44
N THR A 69 3.35 6.27 9.58
CA THR A 69 3.63 7.09 10.76
C THR A 69 5.03 6.85 11.30
N GLY A 70 5.56 7.80 12.08
CA GLY A 70 6.84 7.63 12.77
C GLY A 70 8.01 7.42 11.80
N LYS A 71 8.88 6.45 12.10
CA LYS A 71 10.04 6.12 11.26
C LYS A 71 9.64 5.67 9.85
N GLN A 72 8.50 4.97 9.72
CA GLN A 72 8.01 4.50 8.42
C GLN A 72 7.57 5.66 7.53
N ALA A 73 7.10 6.78 8.10
CA ALA A 73 6.74 7.95 7.31
C ALA A 73 7.97 8.57 6.60
N TYR A 74 9.08 8.73 7.32
CA TYR A 74 10.33 9.22 6.74
C TYR A 74 10.89 8.25 5.71
N ALA A 75 10.97 6.95 6.06
CA ALA A 75 11.45 5.92 5.15
C ALA A 75 10.62 5.87 3.85
N PHE A 76 9.30 6.06 3.94
CA PHE A 76 8.44 6.06 2.76
C PHE A 76 8.71 7.27 1.86
N ARG A 77 8.80 8.47 2.44
CA ARG A 77 9.15 9.70 1.69
C ARG A 77 10.49 9.50 0.98
N ASP A 78 11.53 9.14 1.73
CA ASP A 78 12.89 9.00 1.19
C ASP A 78 12.93 7.91 0.13
N GLY A 79 12.27 6.77 0.37
CA GLY A 79 12.20 5.69 -0.60
C GLY A 79 11.49 6.11 -1.89
N LEU A 80 10.37 6.85 -1.79
CA LEU A 80 9.61 7.32 -2.94
C LEU A 80 10.39 8.33 -3.78
N GLU A 81 11.09 9.27 -3.15
CA GLU A 81 11.96 10.24 -3.82
C GLU A 81 13.12 9.57 -4.59
N ASN A 82 13.56 8.40 -4.12
CA ASN A 82 14.63 7.61 -4.76
C ASN A 82 14.11 6.61 -5.81
N VAL A 83 12.79 6.47 -5.99
CA VAL A 83 12.27 5.65 -7.08
C VAL A 83 12.31 6.46 -8.38
N GLU A 84 13.21 6.09 -9.28
CA GLU A 84 13.23 6.62 -10.63
C GLU A 84 12.13 5.98 -11.48
N GLY A 85 11.39 6.78 -12.25
CA GLY A 85 10.40 6.33 -13.23
C GLY A 85 8.94 6.54 -12.81
N GLY A 86 8.02 6.08 -13.67
CA GLY A 86 6.58 6.35 -13.61
C GLY A 86 5.81 5.68 -12.46
N GLN A 87 4.89 4.75 -12.76
CA GLN A 87 4.02 4.19 -11.73
C GLN A 87 4.78 3.35 -10.71
N VAL A 88 4.66 3.72 -9.43
CA VAL A 88 5.30 3.03 -8.31
C VAL A 88 4.34 1.99 -7.73
N ILE A 89 4.68 0.70 -7.86
CA ILE A 89 3.97 -0.37 -7.16
C ILE A 89 4.55 -0.48 -5.75
N VAL A 90 3.70 -0.49 -4.74
CA VAL A 90 4.09 -0.73 -3.36
C VAL A 90 3.46 -2.02 -2.84
N ALA A 91 4.27 -2.86 -2.21
CA ALA A 91 3.81 -3.97 -1.38
C ALA A 91 3.82 -3.52 0.08
N LEU A 92 2.66 -3.56 0.72
CA LEU A 92 2.47 -3.24 2.12
C LEU A 92 2.38 -4.54 2.91
N LYS A 93 3.12 -4.63 4.02
CA LYS A 93 3.15 -5.81 4.89
C LYS A 93 2.72 -5.46 6.31
N MET A 94 1.78 -6.22 6.86
CA MET A 94 1.26 -6.09 8.22
C MET A 94 0.74 -4.67 8.51
N TRP A 95 -0.10 -4.12 7.63
CA TRP A 95 -0.76 -2.83 7.82
C TRP A 95 -2.13 -3.01 8.46
N LYS A 96 -2.44 -2.17 9.44
CA LYS A 96 -3.71 -2.21 10.17
C LYS A 96 -4.82 -1.58 9.35
N VAL A 97 -5.96 -2.24 9.30
CA VAL A 97 -7.20 -1.66 8.76
C VAL A 97 -7.85 -0.80 9.85
N CYS A 98 -7.91 0.51 9.62
CA CYS A 98 -8.53 1.48 10.49
C CYS A 98 -9.86 1.94 9.91
N LYS A 99 -10.84 2.16 10.78
CA LYS A 99 -12.18 2.63 10.40
C LYS A 99 -12.60 3.77 11.31
N SER A 100 -13.02 4.90 10.74
CA SER A 100 -13.72 5.95 11.47
C SER A 100 -15.22 5.76 11.32
N TRP A 101 -15.95 5.96 12.41
CA TRP A 101 -17.40 6.00 12.38
C TRP A 101 -17.84 7.46 12.43
N ASN A 102 -18.23 7.99 11.28
CA ASN A 102 -18.96 9.27 11.22
C ASN A 102 -20.46 8.95 11.14
N LEU A 103 -21.27 9.56 12.02
CA LEU A 103 -22.74 9.36 12.06
C LEU A 103 -23.46 9.94 10.82
N PHE A 104 -22.79 10.80 10.07
CA PHE A 104 -23.36 11.57 8.95
C PHE A 104 -22.69 11.28 7.60
N GLU A 105 -21.67 10.42 7.57
CA GLU A 105 -20.91 10.09 6.35
C GLU A 105 -20.65 8.60 6.26
N ALA A 106 -20.39 8.12 5.04
CA ALA A 106 -19.88 6.78 4.86
C ALA A 106 -18.61 6.60 5.72
N PRO A 107 -18.48 5.48 6.44
CA PRO A 107 -17.34 5.33 7.34
C PRO A 107 -16.04 5.26 6.55
N ASP A 108 -15.13 6.18 6.85
CA ASP A 108 -13.80 6.21 6.25
C ASP A 108 -13.00 4.97 6.67
N LEU A 109 -12.43 4.30 5.68
CA LEU A 109 -11.57 3.13 5.84
C LEU A 109 -10.18 3.46 5.29
N TRP A 110 -9.13 3.20 6.06
CA TRP A 110 -7.75 3.42 5.63
C TRP A 110 -6.82 2.36 6.22
N LEU A 111 -5.65 2.24 5.61
CA LEU A 111 -4.55 1.43 6.12
C LEU A 111 -3.58 2.30 6.90
N GLN A 112 -3.07 1.78 8.00
CA GLN A 112 -2.11 2.49 8.84
C GLN A 112 -1.00 1.57 9.32
N THR A 113 0.22 2.09 9.41
CA THR A 113 1.31 1.38 10.05
C THR A 113 0.98 1.11 11.53
N GLU A 114 1.09 -0.14 11.96
CA GLU A 114 0.91 -0.59 13.33
C GLU A 114 2.25 -0.95 13.97
N GLY A 115 2.79 -0.01 14.75
CA GLY A 115 4.03 -0.20 15.47
C GLY A 115 5.23 -0.49 14.57
N GLY A 116 6.18 -1.29 15.06
CA GLY A 116 7.41 -1.64 14.33
C GLY A 116 7.31 -2.87 13.44
N LEU A 117 6.13 -3.50 13.32
CA LEU A 117 5.94 -4.72 12.52
C LEU A 117 5.51 -4.42 11.08
N SER A 118 4.83 -3.29 10.85
CA SER A 118 4.48 -2.87 9.50
C SER A 118 5.72 -2.54 8.70
N ASP A 119 5.77 -3.05 7.47
CA ASP A 119 6.85 -2.84 6.52
C ASP A 119 6.26 -2.51 5.14
N PHE A 120 7.08 -1.99 4.25
CA PHE A 120 6.69 -1.77 2.86
C PHE A 120 7.89 -1.90 1.95
N ARG A 121 7.63 -2.19 0.67
CA ARG A 121 8.66 -2.23 -0.37
C ARG A 121 8.13 -1.64 -1.66
N PHE A 122 8.92 -0.78 -2.27
CA PHE A 122 8.66 -0.28 -3.63
C PHE A 122 9.21 -1.26 -4.66
N ASN A 123 8.39 -1.60 -5.66
CA ASN A 123 8.71 -2.49 -6.77
C ASN A 123 9.50 -3.76 -6.36
N PRO A 124 9.07 -4.51 -5.33
CA PRO A 124 9.82 -5.68 -4.93
C PRO A 124 9.67 -6.78 -5.99
N ARG A 125 10.73 -7.57 -6.19
CA ARG A 125 10.75 -8.72 -7.11
C ARG A 125 10.05 -9.91 -6.47
N LEU A 126 8.72 -9.90 -6.48
CA LEU A 126 7.84 -10.97 -5.98
C LEU A 126 6.91 -11.42 -7.11
N THR A 127 6.59 -12.71 -7.18
CA THR A 127 5.71 -13.27 -8.22
C THR A 127 4.36 -12.56 -8.24
N GLU A 128 3.76 -12.32 -7.08
CA GLU A 128 2.46 -11.65 -6.95
C GLU A 128 2.51 -10.19 -7.42
N VAL A 129 3.65 -9.52 -7.27
CA VAL A 129 3.86 -8.15 -7.76
C VAL A 129 4.00 -8.12 -9.28
N GLU A 130 4.66 -9.13 -9.87
CA GLU A 130 4.75 -9.25 -11.32
C GLU A 130 3.40 -9.64 -11.94
N ASP A 131 2.63 -10.52 -11.29
CA ASP A 131 1.27 -10.85 -11.72
C ASP A 131 0.36 -9.62 -11.67
N PHE A 132 0.43 -8.85 -10.58
CA PHE A 132 -0.29 -7.57 -10.45
C PHE A 132 0.14 -6.57 -11.52
N ARG A 133 1.45 -6.44 -11.78
CA ARG A 133 2.01 -5.58 -12.83
C ARG A 133 1.47 -5.96 -14.20
N GLN A 134 1.44 -7.25 -14.52
CA GLN A 134 0.91 -7.74 -15.78
C GLN A 134 -0.60 -7.51 -15.89
N SER A 135 -1.33 -7.65 -14.79
CA SER A 135 -2.76 -7.33 -14.78
C SER A 135 -3.02 -5.84 -15.00
N LEU A 136 -2.21 -4.93 -14.44
CA LEU A 136 -2.32 -3.50 -14.68
C LEU A 136 -2.10 -3.17 -16.16
N LEU A 137 -1.05 -3.73 -16.78
CA LEU A 137 -0.78 -3.58 -18.21
C LEU A 137 -1.96 -4.03 -19.08
N ASN A 138 -2.75 -5.01 -18.63
CA ASN A 138 -3.87 -5.54 -19.39
C ASN A 138 -5.20 -4.79 -19.16
N SER A 139 -5.33 -4.04 -18.08
CA SER A 139 -6.60 -3.46 -17.63
C SER A 139 -6.64 -1.94 -17.71
N ASP A 140 -5.51 -1.27 -17.52
CA ASP A 140 -5.43 0.19 -17.43
C ASP A 140 -5.03 0.79 -18.79
N PRO A 141 -5.93 1.51 -19.49
CA PRO A 141 -5.65 2.08 -20.82
C PRO A 141 -4.51 3.11 -20.80
N TYR A 142 -4.28 3.76 -19.66
CA TYR A 142 -3.20 4.73 -19.48
C TYR A 142 -1.85 4.00 -19.40
N VAL A 143 -1.81 2.89 -18.67
CA VAL A 143 -0.63 2.01 -18.57
C VAL A 143 -0.36 1.29 -19.88
N GLN A 144 -1.40 0.88 -20.62
CA GLN A 144 -1.27 0.30 -21.97
C GLN A 144 -0.62 1.27 -22.96
N LYS A 145 -0.97 2.56 -22.89
CA LYS A 145 -0.54 3.56 -23.86
C LYS A 145 0.89 4.07 -23.61
N TYR A 146 1.29 4.21 -22.35
CA TYR A 146 2.56 4.82 -21.98
C TYR A 146 3.59 3.84 -21.42
N GLY A 147 3.21 2.57 -21.22
CA GLY A 147 4.00 1.65 -20.41
C GLY A 147 4.10 2.14 -18.96
N ILE A 148 4.74 1.35 -18.10
CA ILE A 148 4.94 1.72 -16.69
C ILE A 148 5.98 2.86 -16.55
N GLU A 149 6.84 3.02 -17.55
CA GLU A 149 7.95 3.98 -17.57
C GLU A 149 7.55 5.40 -18.04
N GLY A 150 6.40 5.57 -18.70
CA GLY A 150 6.09 6.79 -19.46
C GLY A 150 5.26 7.87 -18.75
N LEU A 151 5.12 7.83 -17.42
CA LEU A 151 4.20 8.70 -16.69
C LEU A 151 4.94 9.53 -15.64
N VAL A 152 5.53 10.62 -16.12
CA VAL A 152 6.01 11.77 -15.37
C VAL A 152 5.08 12.94 -15.64
#